data_AF-A0A839Y479-F1
#
_entry.id   AF-A0A839Y479-F1
#
_cell.length_a   1.000
_cell.length_b   1.000
_cell.length_c   1.000
_cell.angle_alpha   90.00
_cell.angle_beta   90.00
_cell.angle_gamma   90.00
#
_symmetry.space_group_name_H-M   'P 1'
#
loop_
_entity.id
_entity.type
_entity.pdbx_description
1 polymer ?
#
loop_
_entity_poly.entity_id
_entity_poly.type
_entity_poly.pdbx_seq_one_letter_code
_entity_poly.pdbx_strand_id
1 'polypeptide(L)'
;MTEQPGGRPVFTPPVPPARNPPVQGMAEVASRRTMGAYVELGFFAPDIAEAAEPGQFVAFAVGGPTSANLLRRSIAIAGVGAGRVHVVVSAKGVGSTWLAGLELGAEVDVVGPLGRPFPLPPPGTPALLVGGGYGAAALVGLAARLRAGGHEVAAVTGAASADRLCSVPELGALAAPFVVTTDDGSAGRRGWVTQAVAELIRGAGVVYACGPMGMLRAVSDQAVAAGIPGYVAVEESMACGIGVCMTCVLPVVGADGRTRFARSCVEGPVFGGDRVRFADVGTLPADVVGADAMGLMAAPAAPPAAAPVAPPPPAAADPDHDDVTAYIGGAPPPPPPPPADRPGGTQVIRLEP
;
A
#
# COMPACT_ATOMS: atom_id res chain seq x y z
N MET A 1 -4.55 -5.10 22.77
CA MET A 1 -3.28 -4.50 22.31
C MET A 1 -2.38 -5.65 21.95
N THR A 2 -1.89 -5.67 20.72
CA THR A 2 -0.94 -6.69 20.25
C THR A 2 0.41 -6.01 20.08
N GLU A 3 1.53 -6.65 20.39
CA GLU A 3 2.86 -6.03 20.26
C GLU A 3 3.55 -6.51 18.98
N GLN A 4 4.25 -5.60 18.27
CA GLN A 4 5.24 -5.99 17.26
C GLN A 4 6.45 -6.65 17.95
N PRO A 5 7.23 -7.48 17.25
CA PRO A 5 8.55 -7.86 17.72
C PRO A 5 9.39 -6.61 18.03
N GLY A 6 9.87 -6.51 19.27
CA GLY A 6 10.48 -5.29 19.81
C GLY A 6 9.57 -4.42 20.67
N GLY A 7 8.35 -4.84 20.99
CA GLY A 7 7.47 -4.21 22.01
C GLY A 7 6.68 -3.00 21.54
N ARG A 8 6.53 -2.79 20.22
CA ARG A 8 5.75 -1.65 19.68
C ARG A 8 4.25 -1.98 19.70
N PRO A 9 3.40 -1.18 20.36
CA PRO A 9 1.97 -1.49 20.45
C PRO A 9 1.27 -1.33 19.09
N VAL A 10 0.38 -2.28 18.79
CA VAL A 10 -0.51 -2.28 17.63
C VAL A 10 -1.94 -2.10 18.12
N PHE A 11 -2.62 -1.09 17.60
CA PHE A 11 -3.97 -0.72 18.00
C PHE A 11 -4.81 -0.15 16.85
N THR A 12 -4.22 0.30 15.74
CA THR A 12 -4.99 0.68 14.56
C THR A 12 -5.65 -0.56 13.95
N PRO A 13 -6.95 -0.56 13.58
CA PRO A 13 -7.54 -1.68 12.87
C PRO A 13 -6.98 -1.82 11.45
N PRO A 14 -7.00 -3.02 10.83
CA PRO A 14 -6.69 -3.17 9.42
C PRO A 14 -7.65 -2.35 8.55
N VAL A 15 -7.14 -1.77 7.47
CA VAL A 15 -7.96 -0.97 6.54
C VAL A 15 -8.95 -1.88 5.80
N PRO A 16 -10.23 -1.51 5.71
CA PRO A 16 -11.24 -2.31 5.04
C PRO A 16 -10.96 -2.44 3.52
N PRO A 17 -11.40 -3.53 2.88
CA PRO A 17 -11.33 -3.67 1.43
C PRO A 17 -12.04 -2.51 0.69
N ALA A 18 -11.56 -2.20 -0.51
CA ALA A 18 -12.26 -1.28 -1.40
C ALA A 18 -13.67 -1.81 -1.74
N ARG A 19 -14.65 -0.91 -1.82
CA ARG A 19 -16.05 -1.27 -2.11
C ARG A 19 -16.29 -1.55 -3.59
N ASN A 20 -15.63 -0.78 -4.44
CA ASN A 20 -15.83 -0.80 -5.88
C ASN A 20 -14.69 -1.58 -6.55
N PRO A 21 -15.00 -2.49 -7.48
CA PRO A 21 -13.96 -3.14 -8.29
C PRO A 21 -13.30 -2.13 -9.24
N PRO A 22 -12.03 -2.36 -9.62
CA PRO A 22 -11.38 -1.53 -10.62
C PRO A 22 -12.00 -1.76 -12.01
N VAL A 23 -12.02 -0.69 -12.81
CA VAL A 23 -12.32 -0.73 -14.24
C VAL A 23 -11.07 -0.41 -15.06
N GLN A 24 -11.05 -0.82 -16.33
CA GLN A 24 -10.00 -0.49 -17.28
C GLN A 24 -10.62 0.18 -18.49
N GLY A 25 -9.98 1.24 -18.98
CA GLY A 25 -10.43 1.93 -20.19
C GLY A 25 -9.40 2.93 -20.70
N MET A 26 -9.72 3.53 -21.84
CA MET A 26 -8.97 4.68 -22.35
C MET A 26 -9.45 5.94 -21.64
N ALA A 27 -8.51 6.78 -21.22
CA ALA A 27 -8.80 8.08 -20.63
C ALA A 27 -8.06 9.19 -21.38
N GLU A 28 -8.78 10.26 -21.68
CA GLU A 28 -8.24 11.45 -22.35
C GLU A 28 -7.66 12.42 -21.31
N VAL A 29 -6.50 13.01 -21.60
CA VAL A 29 -5.94 14.12 -20.82
C VAL A 29 -6.80 15.38 -21.04
N ALA A 30 -7.64 15.68 -20.06
CA ALA A 30 -8.61 16.78 -20.11
C ALA A 30 -8.12 18.06 -19.40
N SER A 31 -7.05 17.98 -18.60
CA SER A 31 -6.39 19.14 -18.01
C SER A 31 -4.94 18.86 -17.67
N ARG A 32 -4.10 19.90 -17.73
CA ARG A 32 -2.68 19.84 -17.39
C ARG A 32 -2.28 21.13 -16.66
N ARG A 33 -1.54 21.00 -15.57
CA ARG A 33 -1.02 22.13 -14.78
C ARG A 33 0.38 21.82 -14.27
N THR A 34 1.36 22.68 -14.58
CA THR A 34 2.70 22.59 -13.97
C THR A 34 2.66 23.16 -12.55
N MET A 35 3.23 22.43 -11.60
CA MET A 35 3.24 22.76 -10.17
C MET A 35 4.66 22.58 -9.61
N GLY A 36 5.48 23.62 -9.72
CA GLY A 36 6.89 23.54 -9.31
C GLY A 36 7.62 22.41 -10.03
N ALA A 37 8.11 21.43 -9.27
CA ALA A 37 8.80 20.23 -9.76
C ALA A 37 7.88 19.10 -10.27
N TYR A 38 6.56 19.32 -10.31
CA TYR A 38 5.56 18.32 -10.66
C TYR A 38 4.65 18.78 -11.81
N VAL A 39 3.94 17.83 -12.41
CA VAL A 39 2.85 18.08 -13.35
C VAL A 39 1.59 17.41 -12.82
N GLU A 40 0.53 18.18 -12.66
CA GLU A 40 -0.81 17.65 -12.42
C GLU A 40 -1.50 17.40 -13.75
N LEU A 41 -2.07 16.21 -13.88
CA LEU A 41 -2.85 15.78 -15.04
C LEU A 41 -4.24 15.37 -14.56
N GLY A 42 -5.27 15.85 -15.27
CA GLY A 42 -6.64 15.39 -15.10
C GLY A 42 -7.05 14.54 -16.28
N PHE A 43 -7.45 13.32 -16.01
CA PHE A 43 -7.87 12.34 -17.00
C PHE A 43 -9.39 12.19 -16.98
N PHE A 44 -10.05 12.34 -18.13
CA PHE A 44 -11.48 12.07 -18.25
C PHE A 44 -11.71 10.55 -18.21
N ALA A 45 -12.20 10.08 -17.07
CA ALA A 45 -12.41 8.68 -16.75
C ALA A 45 -13.60 8.57 -15.76
N PRO A 46 -14.84 8.78 -16.24
CA PRO A 46 -16.00 8.98 -15.37
C PRO A 46 -16.26 7.80 -14.43
N ASP A 47 -16.17 6.57 -14.93
CA ASP A 47 -16.40 5.36 -14.12
C ASP A 47 -15.37 5.23 -12.98
N ILE A 48 -14.10 5.58 -13.26
CA ILE A 48 -13.04 5.60 -12.24
C ILE A 48 -13.30 6.73 -11.24
N ALA A 49 -13.66 7.92 -11.73
CA ALA A 49 -13.89 9.10 -10.90
C ALA A 49 -15.07 8.91 -9.94
N GLU A 50 -16.14 8.23 -10.38
CA GLU A 50 -17.30 7.90 -9.55
C GLU A 50 -16.98 6.86 -8.48
N ALA A 51 -16.17 5.85 -8.83
CA ALA A 51 -15.83 4.75 -7.93
C ALA A 51 -14.72 5.10 -6.91
N ALA A 52 -13.90 6.12 -7.18
CA ALA A 52 -12.69 6.41 -6.43
C ALA A 52 -12.93 7.02 -5.05
N GLU A 53 -12.15 6.55 -4.09
CA GLU A 53 -12.11 7.04 -2.71
C GLU A 53 -10.68 7.54 -2.35
N PRO A 54 -10.54 8.53 -1.46
CA PRO A 54 -9.23 9.05 -1.07
C PRO A 54 -8.30 7.97 -0.53
N GLY A 55 -7.03 7.97 -0.95
CA GLY A 55 -6.03 6.95 -0.60
C GLY A 55 -5.86 5.85 -1.65
N GLN A 56 -6.74 5.79 -2.66
CA GLN A 56 -6.60 4.91 -3.81
C GLN A 56 -5.67 5.50 -4.89
N PHE A 57 -5.30 4.67 -5.86
CA PHE A 57 -4.41 5.02 -6.96
C PHE A 57 -4.96 4.50 -8.30
N VAL A 58 -4.35 4.94 -9.40
CA VAL A 58 -4.63 4.45 -10.76
C VAL A 58 -3.33 3.97 -11.42
N ALA A 59 -3.42 3.03 -12.37
CA ALA A 59 -2.27 2.47 -13.07
C ALA A 59 -2.34 2.74 -14.58
N PHE A 60 -1.40 3.54 -15.09
CA PHE A 60 -1.33 3.95 -16.50
C PHE A 60 -0.42 3.04 -17.31
N ALA A 61 -0.87 2.59 -18.49
CA ALA A 61 0.03 2.03 -19.49
C ALA A 61 0.98 3.12 -20.00
N VAL A 62 2.24 2.75 -20.26
CA VAL A 62 3.30 3.71 -20.59
C VAL A 62 3.90 3.41 -21.95
N GLY A 63 4.14 4.47 -22.73
CA GLY A 63 4.95 4.42 -23.94
C GLY A 63 4.19 4.08 -25.22
N GLY A 64 2.93 3.66 -25.12
CA GLY A 64 2.08 3.34 -26.27
C GLY A 64 2.30 1.94 -26.86
N PRO A 65 1.63 1.60 -27.98
CA PRO A 65 1.49 0.23 -28.47
C PRO A 65 2.78 -0.51 -28.83
N THR A 66 3.83 0.22 -29.21
CA THR A 66 5.11 -0.35 -29.67
C THR A 66 6.23 -0.19 -28.65
N SER A 67 5.91 0.25 -27.43
CA SER A 67 6.92 0.54 -26.42
C SER A 67 7.48 -0.70 -25.75
N ALA A 68 8.76 -0.64 -25.38
CA ALA A 68 9.38 -1.58 -24.44
C ALA A 68 9.02 -1.30 -22.96
N ASN A 69 8.28 -0.24 -22.66
CA ASN A 69 7.85 0.11 -21.30
C ASN A 69 6.64 -0.74 -20.87
N LEU A 70 6.89 -2.02 -20.57
CA LEU A 70 5.82 -2.99 -20.27
C LEU A 70 5.09 -2.73 -18.94
N LEU A 71 5.78 -2.16 -17.95
CA LEU A 71 5.21 -1.94 -16.63
C LEU A 71 4.40 -0.65 -16.59
N ARG A 72 3.17 -0.74 -16.05
CA ARG A 72 2.31 0.41 -15.77
C ARG A 72 2.95 1.33 -14.73
N ARG A 73 2.45 2.57 -14.63
CA ARG A 73 2.81 3.49 -13.55
C ARG A 73 1.61 3.71 -12.64
N SER A 74 1.75 3.23 -11.41
CA SER A 74 0.79 3.40 -10.32
C SER A 74 0.98 4.78 -9.71
N ILE A 75 -0.03 5.64 -9.80
CA ILE A 75 0.01 7.02 -9.29
C ILE A 75 -1.19 7.27 -8.39
N ALA A 76 -0.95 7.80 -7.20
CA ALA A 76 -1.99 8.14 -6.24
C ALA A 76 -2.99 9.14 -6.84
N ILE A 77 -4.28 8.94 -6.52
CA ILE A 77 -5.34 9.88 -6.91
C ILE A 77 -5.23 11.10 -5.99
N ALA A 78 -5.02 12.28 -6.60
CA ALA A 78 -4.98 13.57 -5.91
C ALA A 78 -6.39 14.13 -5.67
N GLY A 79 -7.33 13.82 -6.57
CA GLY A 79 -8.71 14.25 -6.46
C GLY A 79 -9.57 13.74 -7.60
N VAL A 80 -10.88 13.93 -7.46
CA VAL A 80 -11.87 13.62 -8.49
C VAL A 80 -12.88 14.75 -8.63
N GLY A 81 -13.39 14.95 -9.84
CA GLY A 81 -14.41 15.95 -10.09
C GLY A 81 -14.76 16.06 -11.57
N ALA A 82 -16.03 16.37 -11.89
CA ALA A 82 -16.51 16.52 -13.27
C ALA A 82 -16.15 15.34 -14.21
N GLY A 83 -16.24 14.11 -13.71
CA GLY A 83 -15.88 12.89 -14.46
C GLY A 83 -14.38 12.69 -14.66
N ARG A 84 -13.54 13.45 -13.96
CA ARG A 84 -12.08 13.41 -14.08
C ARG A 84 -11.42 12.85 -12.83
N VAL A 85 -10.32 12.14 -13.04
CA VAL A 85 -9.37 11.73 -12.00
C VAL A 85 -8.11 12.58 -12.15
N HIS A 86 -7.72 13.24 -11.06
CA HIS A 86 -6.52 14.06 -11.00
C HIS A 86 -5.38 13.30 -10.35
N VAL A 87 -4.20 13.38 -10.94
CA VAL A 87 -2.96 12.79 -10.42
C VAL A 87 -1.82 13.80 -10.52
N VAL A 88 -0.86 13.71 -9.61
CA VAL A 88 0.34 14.54 -9.62
C VAL A 88 1.54 13.65 -9.92
N VAL A 89 2.29 13.98 -10.96
CA VAL A 89 3.41 13.19 -11.45
C VAL A 89 4.72 13.96 -11.26
N SER A 90 5.71 13.31 -10.65
CA SER A 90 7.10 13.75 -10.69
C SER A 90 7.81 13.07 -11.84
N ALA A 91 8.39 13.83 -12.77
CA ALA A 91 9.09 13.30 -13.94
C ALA A 91 10.46 12.70 -13.57
N LYS A 92 10.45 11.55 -12.88
CA LYS A 92 11.64 10.84 -12.40
C LYS A 92 11.72 9.43 -12.99
N GLY A 93 12.31 9.34 -14.18
CA GLY A 93 12.52 8.09 -14.90
C GLY A 93 11.57 7.94 -16.09
N VAL A 94 11.89 6.98 -16.97
CA VAL A 94 11.32 6.89 -18.33
C VAL A 94 9.79 6.94 -18.34
N GLY A 95 9.13 6.14 -17.50
CA GLY A 95 7.67 6.04 -17.54
C GLY A 95 6.92 7.23 -16.95
N SER A 96 7.40 7.79 -15.85
CA SER A 96 6.81 9.02 -15.26
C SER A 96 7.12 10.26 -16.10
N THR A 97 8.29 10.32 -16.75
CA THR A 97 8.62 11.40 -17.68
C THR A 97 7.74 11.33 -18.92
N TRP A 98 7.49 10.14 -19.45
CA TRP A 98 6.53 9.95 -20.55
C TRP A 98 5.12 10.38 -20.13
N LEU A 99 4.64 9.95 -18.95
CA LEU A 99 3.31 10.30 -18.46
C LEU A 99 3.16 11.82 -18.21
N ALA A 100 4.15 12.47 -17.59
CA ALA A 100 4.15 13.92 -17.35
C ALA A 100 4.26 14.75 -18.64
N GLY A 101 4.71 14.13 -19.73
CA GLY A 101 4.83 14.71 -21.06
C GLY A 101 3.56 14.60 -21.91
N LEU A 102 2.49 13.95 -21.43
CA LEU A 102 1.23 13.90 -22.16
C LEU A 102 0.62 15.30 -22.29
N GLU A 103 0.13 15.60 -23.48
CA GLU A 103 -0.55 16.86 -23.81
C GLU A 103 -2.08 16.69 -23.76
N LEU A 104 -2.82 17.81 -23.76
CA LEU A 104 -4.28 17.80 -23.80
C LEU A 104 -4.78 17.00 -25.02
N GLY A 105 -5.83 16.22 -24.82
CA GLY A 105 -6.41 15.35 -25.85
C GLY A 105 -5.65 14.04 -26.08
N ALA A 106 -4.49 13.83 -25.45
CA ALA A 106 -3.82 12.53 -25.52
C ALA A 106 -4.62 11.46 -24.77
N GLU A 107 -4.67 10.25 -25.33
CA GLU A 107 -5.31 9.11 -24.69
C GLU A 107 -4.30 8.16 -24.04
N VAL A 108 -4.67 7.60 -22.90
CA VAL A 108 -3.86 6.60 -22.19
C VAL A 108 -4.76 5.51 -21.61
N ASP A 109 -4.33 4.25 -21.72
CA ASP A 109 -4.99 3.14 -21.03
C ASP A 109 -4.74 3.26 -19.52
N VAL A 110 -5.82 3.30 -18.74
CA VAL A 110 -5.81 3.43 -17.30
C VAL A 110 -6.63 2.31 -16.65
N VAL A 111 -6.12 1.81 -15.53
CA VAL A 111 -6.84 0.88 -14.64
C VAL A 111 -7.04 1.55 -13.30
N GLY A 112 -8.26 1.55 -12.77
CA GLY A 112 -8.55 2.13 -11.46
C GLY A 112 -10.03 2.13 -11.08
N PRO A 113 -10.36 2.61 -9.86
CA PRO A 113 -9.40 2.88 -8.78
C PRO A 113 -8.84 1.57 -8.20
N LEU A 114 -7.58 1.58 -7.78
CA LEU A 114 -6.86 0.46 -7.20
C LEU A 114 -6.49 0.74 -5.74
N GLY A 115 -6.27 -0.32 -4.97
CA GLY A 115 -5.94 -0.24 -3.55
C GLY A 115 -7.13 0.09 -2.65
N ARG A 116 -6.86 0.16 -1.36
CA ARG A 116 -7.80 0.44 -0.27
C ARG A 116 -7.71 1.92 0.11
N PRO A 117 -8.86 2.57 0.37
CA PRO A 117 -8.89 3.98 0.74
C PRO A 117 -8.46 4.22 2.18
N PHE A 118 -8.28 5.49 2.53
CA PHE A 118 -8.17 5.90 3.93
C PHE A 118 -9.50 5.62 4.66
N PRO A 119 -9.48 4.91 5.80
CA PRO A 119 -10.67 4.77 6.62
C PRO A 119 -11.02 6.12 7.25
N LEU A 120 -12.31 6.42 7.37
CA LEU A 120 -12.77 7.62 8.07
C LEU A 120 -12.85 7.37 9.58
N PRO A 121 -12.57 8.39 10.41
CA PRO A 121 -12.67 8.24 11.85
C PRO A 121 -14.12 8.41 12.32
N PRO A 122 -14.45 8.10 13.59
CA PRO A 122 -15.76 8.40 14.16
C PRO A 122 -16.14 9.89 14.02
N PRO A 123 -17.42 10.25 13.85
CA PRO A 123 -17.86 11.63 13.70
C PRO A 123 -17.31 12.57 14.77
N GLY A 124 -16.89 13.77 14.38
CA GLY A 124 -16.34 14.77 15.30
C GLY A 124 -14.90 14.51 15.75
N THR A 125 -14.26 13.41 15.32
CA THR A 125 -12.84 13.17 15.63
C THR A 125 -11.95 14.19 14.90
N PRO A 126 -11.10 14.97 15.59
CA PRO A 126 -10.15 15.88 14.95
C PRO A 126 -9.09 15.10 14.17
N ALA A 127 -8.85 15.49 12.92
CA ALA A 127 -7.90 14.82 12.04
C ALA A 127 -6.67 15.69 11.77
N LEU A 128 -5.49 15.08 11.82
CA LEU A 128 -4.24 15.70 11.39
C LEU A 128 -3.76 15.05 10.10
N LEU A 129 -3.68 15.84 9.03
CA LEU A 129 -3.14 15.43 7.74
C LEU A 129 -1.66 15.81 7.63
N VAL A 130 -0.81 14.89 7.18
CA VAL A 130 0.64 15.11 7.03
C VAL A 130 1.11 14.75 5.62
N GLY A 131 1.35 15.77 4.80
CA GLY A 131 1.79 15.62 3.41
C GLY A 131 3.29 15.87 3.22
N GLY A 132 3.95 14.99 2.46
CA GLY A 132 5.35 15.17 2.05
C GLY A 132 5.50 15.27 0.54
N GLY A 133 5.97 16.40 0.02
CA GLY A 133 6.11 16.64 -1.42
C GLY A 133 4.81 16.41 -2.18
N TYR A 134 4.84 15.67 -3.29
CA TYR A 134 3.63 15.31 -4.06
C TYR A 134 2.64 14.44 -3.27
N GLY A 135 3.05 13.78 -2.17
CA GLY A 135 2.14 13.03 -1.30
C GLY A 135 1.07 13.92 -0.66
N ALA A 136 1.32 15.23 -0.52
CA ALA A 136 0.31 16.19 -0.06
C ALA A 136 -0.93 16.25 -0.97
N ALA A 137 -0.76 16.03 -2.28
CA ALA A 137 -1.85 16.05 -3.25
C ALA A 137 -2.90 14.96 -2.97
N ALA A 138 -2.46 13.75 -2.59
CA ALA A 138 -3.35 12.63 -2.27
C ALA A 138 -4.22 12.87 -1.01
N LEU A 139 -3.85 13.86 -0.18
CA LEU A 139 -4.58 14.21 1.04
C LEU A 139 -5.67 15.27 0.81
N VAL A 140 -5.69 15.96 -0.33
CA VAL A 140 -6.69 17.01 -0.63
C VAL A 140 -8.10 16.44 -0.63
N GLY A 141 -8.32 15.34 -1.36
CA GLY A 141 -9.62 14.66 -1.39
C GLY A 141 -10.05 14.12 -0.02
N LEU A 142 -9.10 13.66 0.79
CA LEU A 142 -9.38 13.23 2.17
C LEU A 142 -9.77 14.41 3.06
N ALA A 143 -9.05 15.54 2.98
CA ALA A 143 -9.36 16.76 3.72
C ALA A 143 -10.78 17.27 3.42
N ALA A 144 -11.14 17.32 2.14
CA ALA A 144 -12.48 17.72 1.71
C ALA A 144 -13.56 16.77 2.27
N ARG A 145 -13.33 15.45 2.19
CA ARG A 145 -14.25 14.44 2.71
C ARG A 145 -14.41 14.52 4.23
N LEU A 146 -13.33 14.73 4.97
CA LEU A 146 -13.36 14.92 6.42
C LEU A 146 -14.12 16.20 6.81
N ARG A 147 -13.87 17.33 6.13
CA ARG A 147 -14.61 18.57 6.40
C ARG A 147 -16.10 18.45 6.09
N ALA A 148 -16.45 17.82 4.98
CA ALA A 148 -17.86 17.56 4.63
C ALA A 148 -18.55 16.66 5.66
N GLY A 149 -17.79 15.78 6.34
CA GLY A 149 -18.27 14.96 7.46
C GLY A 149 -18.30 15.66 8.82
N GLY A 150 -17.99 16.97 8.88
CA GLY A 150 -18.02 17.75 10.12
C GLY A 150 -16.81 17.54 11.04
N HIS A 151 -15.70 17.01 10.52
CA HIS A 151 -14.46 16.87 11.28
C HIS A 151 -13.67 18.18 11.29
N GLU A 152 -13.03 18.49 12.42
CA GLU A 152 -11.94 19.46 12.45
C GLU A 152 -10.73 18.86 11.73
N VAL A 153 -10.11 19.64 10.84
CA VAL A 153 -8.98 19.20 10.03
C VAL A 153 -7.83 20.16 10.23
N ALA A 154 -6.74 19.66 10.79
CA ALA A 154 -5.44 20.32 10.79
C ALA A 154 -4.54 19.67 9.73
N ALA A 155 -3.60 20.43 9.18
CA ALA A 155 -2.67 19.87 8.21
C ALA A 155 -1.24 20.42 8.36
N VAL A 156 -0.27 19.57 8.08
CA VAL A 156 1.13 19.95 7.87
C VAL A 156 1.56 19.45 6.51
N THR A 157 2.16 20.32 5.71
CA THR A 157 2.81 19.93 4.45
C THR A 157 4.27 20.32 4.48
N GLY A 158 5.14 19.43 4.00
CA GLY A 158 6.58 19.63 3.97
C GLY A 158 7.22 19.18 2.68
N ALA A 159 8.31 19.84 2.29
CA ALA A 159 9.15 19.43 1.16
C ALA A 159 10.62 19.84 1.36
N ALA A 160 11.53 19.31 0.55
CA ALA A 160 12.93 19.68 0.63
C ALA A 160 13.18 21.17 0.31
N SER A 161 12.38 21.74 -0.60
CA SER A 161 12.47 23.10 -1.11
C SER A 161 11.10 23.59 -1.59
N ALA A 162 10.95 24.90 -1.79
CA ALA A 162 9.68 25.53 -2.15
C ALA A 162 9.10 25.04 -3.48
N ASP A 163 9.95 24.76 -4.48
CA ASP A 163 9.54 24.20 -5.78
C ASP A 163 9.02 22.76 -5.69
N ARG A 164 9.27 22.07 -4.56
CA ARG A 164 8.81 20.70 -4.31
C ARG A 164 7.60 20.63 -3.39
N LEU A 165 7.06 21.76 -2.95
CA LEU A 165 5.77 21.81 -2.27
C LEU A 165 4.64 21.48 -3.25
N CYS A 166 3.60 20.81 -2.75
CA CYS A 166 2.45 20.43 -3.55
C CYS A 166 1.15 20.73 -2.80
N SER A 167 0.12 21.14 -3.54
CA SER A 167 -1.25 21.38 -3.06
C SER A 167 -1.37 22.27 -1.81
N VAL A 168 -0.45 23.25 -1.66
CA VAL A 168 -0.44 24.16 -0.50
C VAL A 168 -1.71 25.03 -0.44
N PRO A 169 -2.16 25.70 -1.52
CA PRO A 169 -3.39 26.47 -1.49
C PRO A 169 -4.62 25.61 -1.20
N GLU A 170 -4.71 24.43 -1.85
CA GLU A 170 -5.84 23.52 -1.73
C GLU A 170 -5.97 22.98 -0.30
N LEU A 171 -4.88 22.53 0.33
CA LEU A 171 -4.89 22.09 1.73
C LEU A 171 -5.11 23.25 2.70
N GLY A 172 -4.54 24.43 2.44
CA GLY A 172 -4.74 25.61 3.29
C GLY A 172 -6.19 26.10 3.33
N ALA A 173 -6.95 25.89 2.26
CA ALA A 173 -8.38 26.17 2.23
C ALA A 173 -9.22 25.12 3.00
N LEU A 174 -8.65 23.93 3.24
CA LEU A 174 -9.32 22.76 3.81
C LEU A 174 -8.84 22.40 5.22
N ALA A 175 -7.89 23.12 5.79
CA ALA A 175 -7.35 22.79 7.10
C ALA A 175 -7.01 24.03 7.92
N ALA A 176 -7.30 23.97 9.22
CA ALA A 176 -6.93 24.97 10.20
C ALA A 176 -6.70 24.27 11.57
N PRO A 177 -5.51 24.40 12.18
CA PRO A 177 -4.32 25.08 11.68
C PRO A 177 -3.71 24.38 10.45
N PHE A 178 -3.04 25.16 9.61
CA PHE A 178 -2.27 24.69 8.47
C PHE A 178 -0.83 25.18 8.55
N VAL A 179 0.14 24.27 8.49
CA VAL A 179 1.57 24.56 8.59
C VAL A 179 2.31 24.08 7.36
N VAL A 180 3.15 24.95 6.80
CA VAL A 180 4.05 24.62 5.69
C VAL A 180 5.49 24.63 6.20
N THR A 181 6.26 23.59 5.88
CA THR A 181 7.69 23.51 6.18
C THR A 181 8.52 23.27 4.93
N THR A 182 9.73 23.82 4.87
CA THR A 182 10.75 23.34 3.94
C THR A 182 12.08 23.09 4.64
N ASP A 183 12.79 22.04 4.24
CA ASP A 183 14.06 21.64 4.87
C ASP A 183 15.11 22.77 4.79
N ASP A 184 15.15 23.44 3.64
CA ASP A 184 16.07 24.54 3.34
C ASP A 184 15.58 25.92 3.83
N GLY A 185 14.31 26.05 4.25
CA GLY A 185 13.69 27.32 4.64
C GLY A 185 13.29 28.24 3.49
N SER A 186 13.31 27.78 2.24
CA SER A 186 12.87 28.54 1.07
C SER A 186 11.37 28.92 1.07
N ALA A 187 10.53 28.22 1.84
CA ALA A 187 9.14 28.61 2.06
C ALA A 187 8.62 28.14 3.44
N GLY A 188 7.68 28.88 4.01
CA GLY A 188 7.09 28.54 5.31
C GLY A 188 8.14 28.48 6.42
N ARG A 189 8.02 27.50 7.32
CA ARG A 189 8.98 27.28 8.41
C ARG A 189 10.16 26.45 7.91
N ARG A 190 11.38 26.86 8.27
CA ARG A 190 12.56 26.01 8.04
C ARG A 190 12.53 24.79 8.96
N GLY A 191 12.71 23.61 8.38
CA GLY A 191 12.82 22.34 9.11
C GLY A 191 11.93 21.23 8.55
N TRP A 192 11.97 20.09 9.22
CA TRP A 192 11.24 18.91 8.80
C TRP A 192 9.77 18.99 9.21
N VAL A 193 8.91 18.41 8.40
CA VAL A 193 7.46 18.28 8.66
C VAL A 193 7.18 17.65 10.03
N THR A 194 8.02 16.71 10.46
CA THR A 194 7.90 15.97 11.73
C THR A 194 8.04 16.86 12.96
N GLN A 195 8.69 18.02 12.84
CA GLN A 195 8.79 18.99 13.93
C GLN A 195 7.45 19.70 14.14
N ALA A 196 6.79 20.12 13.06
CA ALA A 196 5.45 20.70 13.13
C ALA A 196 4.39 19.67 13.54
N VAL A 197 4.55 18.39 13.15
CA VAL A 197 3.66 17.32 13.63
C VAL A 197 3.74 17.17 15.15
N ALA A 198 4.94 17.20 15.74
CA ALA A 198 5.10 17.08 17.19
C ALA A 198 4.37 18.17 17.99
N GLU A 199 4.17 19.35 17.40
CA GLU A 199 3.40 20.46 18.00
C GLU A 199 1.88 20.24 17.91
N LEU A 200 1.40 19.72 16.78
CA LEU A 200 -0.04 19.62 16.49
C LEU A 200 -0.67 18.29 16.90
N ILE A 201 0.13 17.22 17.00
CA ILE A 201 -0.40 15.85 17.17
C ILE A 201 -1.23 15.67 18.44
N ARG A 202 -0.96 16.44 19.50
CA ARG A 202 -1.72 16.36 20.76
C ARG A 202 -3.19 16.77 20.62
N GLY A 203 -3.53 17.57 19.61
CA GLY A 203 -4.91 17.96 19.31
C GLY A 203 -5.63 16.99 18.37
N ALA A 204 -4.95 15.96 17.86
CA ALA A 204 -5.51 15.03 16.90
C ALA A 204 -6.15 13.81 17.58
N GLY A 205 -7.30 13.37 17.09
CA GLY A 205 -7.85 12.05 17.39
C GLY A 205 -7.45 10.99 16.37
N VAL A 206 -6.93 11.39 15.20
CA VAL A 206 -6.38 10.50 14.17
C VAL A 206 -5.35 11.23 13.30
N VAL A 207 -4.34 10.51 12.84
CA VAL A 207 -3.32 11.01 11.89
C VAL A 207 -3.45 10.30 10.54
N TYR A 208 -3.38 11.06 9.46
CA TYR A 208 -3.30 10.54 8.10
C TYR A 208 -2.05 11.10 7.42
N ALA A 209 -1.23 10.26 6.80
CA ALA A 209 -0.01 10.73 6.14
C ALA A 209 0.23 10.10 4.76
N CYS A 210 0.81 10.89 3.87
CA CYS A 210 1.25 10.45 2.55
C CYS A 210 2.50 11.24 2.13
N GLY A 211 3.56 10.53 1.74
CA GLY A 211 4.86 11.12 1.38
C GLY A 211 6.00 10.10 1.50
N PRO A 212 7.26 10.56 1.57
CA PRO A 212 8.43 9.68 1.60
C PRO A 212 8.40 8.67 2.76
N MET A 213 8.86 7.44 2.53
CA MET A 213 8.82 6.35 3.54
C MET A 213 9.46 6.73 4.89
N GLY A 214 10.57 7.49 4.88
CA GLY A 214 11.21 7.98 6.11
C GLY A 214 10.32 8.96 6.90
N MET A 215 9.55 9.81 6.21
CA MET A 215 8.56 10.69 6.82
C MET A 215 7.42 9.87 7.43
N LEU A 216 6.87 8.91 6.67
CA LEU A 216 5.77 8.06 7.13
C LEU A 216 6.15 7.28 8.40
N ARG A 217 7.38 6.76 8.46
CA ARG A 217 7.93 6.12 9.66
C ARG A 217 7.93 7.09 10.85
N ALA A 218 8.53 8.26 10.70
CA ALA A 218 8.65 9.23 11.79
C ALA A 218 7.28 9.73 12.30
N VAL A 219 6.33 9.97 11.40
CA VAL A 219 4.95 10.34 11.77
C VAL A 219 4.26 9.19 12.50
N SER A 220 4.44 7.96 12.02
CA SER A 220 3.88 6.76 12.67
C SER A 220 4.45 6.55 14.08
N ASP A 221 5.75 6.79 14.27
CA ASP A 221 6.40 6.68 15.58
C ASP A 221 5.87 7.75 16.55
N GLN A 222 5.66 8.98 16.08
CA GLN A 222 5.05 10.05 16.89
C GLN A 222 3.60 9.75 17.25
N ALA A 223 2.80 9.23 16.31
CA ALA A 223 1.41 8.83 16.56
C ALA A 223 1.32 7.70 17.58
N VAL A 224 2.19 6.68 17.47
CA VAL A 224 2.29 5.59 18.44
C VAL A 224 2.69 6.12 19.82
N ALA A 225 3.70 6.98 19.90
CA ALA A 225 4.13 7.58 21.17
C ALA A 225 3.02 8.42 21.84
N ALA A 226 2.13 9.02 21.04
CA ALA A 226 0.98 9.77 21.52
C ALA A 226 -0.26 8.89 21.79
N GLY A 227 -0.23 7.60 21.46
CA GLY A 227 -1.39 6.72 21.57
C GLY A 227 -2.53 7.05 20.58
N ILE A 228 -2.21 7.71 19.45
CA ILE A 228 -3.18 8.18 18.46
C ILE A 228 -3.15 7.25 17.25
N PRO A 229 -4.31 6.80 16.73
CA PRO A 229 -4.35 5.96 15.54
C PRO A 229 -3.81 6.74 14.32
N GLY A 230 -2.95 6.08 13.55
CA GLY A 230 -2.30 6.69 12.39
C GLY A 230 -2.43 5.81 11.16
N TYR A 231 -2.89 6.38 10.05
CA TYR A 231 -2.95 5.71 8.75
C TYR A 231 -1.99 6.36 7.77
N VAL A 232 -1.22 5.54 7.06
CA VAL A 232 -0.17 5.98 6.15
C VAL A 232 -0.38 5.34 4.78
N ALA A 233 -0.36 6.15 3.72
CA ALA A 233 -0.29 5.65 2.35
C ALA A 233 1.17 5.40 1.97
N VAL A 234 1.59 4.14 1.95
CA VAL A 234 2.97 3.74 1.66
C VAL A 234 3.23 3.73 0.15
N GLU A 235 4.48 3.98 -0.23
CA GLU A 235 4.93 3.88 -1.60
C GLU A 235 5.79 2.62 -1.76
N GLU A 236 5.41 1.73 -2.67
CA GLU A 236 6.15 0.51 -3.00
C GLU A 236 6.25 0.34 -4.51
N SER A 237 7.29 -0.37 -4.95
CA SER A 237 7.44 -0.69 -6.37
C SER A 237 6.32 -1.64 -6.82
N MET A 238 5.57 -1.25 -7.85
CA MET A 238 4.48 -2.05 -8.41
C MET A 238 4.80 -2.47 -9.84
N ALA A 239 4.73 -3.78 -10.11
CA ALA A 239 4.74 -4.31 -11.47
C ALA A 239 3.31 -4.52 -11.98
N CYS A 240 2.55 -5.43 -11.37
CA CYS A 240 1.18 -5.73 -11.82
C CYS A 240 0.12 -4.73 -11.31
N GLY A 241 0.29 -4.17 -10.10
CA GLY A 241 -0.70 -3.30 -9.46
C GLY A 241 -2.03 -3.96 -9.05
N ILE A 242 -2.18 -5.28 -9.25
CA ILE A 242 -3.46 -6.02 -9.07
C ILE A 242 -3.32 -7.26 -8.17
N GLY A 243 -2.21 -7.38 -7.44
CA GLY A 243 -2.04 -8.38 -6.37
C GLY A 243 -1.45 -9.73 -6.78
N VAL A 244 -0.97 -9.89 -8.02
CA VAL A 244 -0.47 -11.17 -8.54
C VAL A 244 1.04 -11.35 -8.31
N CYS A 245 1.85 -10.36 -8.70
CA CYS A 245 3.31 -10.54 -8.83
C CYS A 245 4.12 -10.52 -7.52
N MET A 246 3.51 -10.13 -6.40
CA MET A 246 4.19 -9.95 -5.10
C MET A 246 5.36 -8.93 -5.07
N THR A 247 5.57 -8.10 -6.10
CA THR A 247 6.64 -7.07 -6.09
C THR A 247 6.44 -6.00 -5.01
N CYS A 248 5.20 -5.58 -4.78
CA CYS A 248 4.88 -4.47 -3.88
C CYS A 248 4.65 -4.92 -2.43
N VAL A 249 5.31 -5.98 -1.99
CA VAL A 249 5.10 -6.52 -0.64
C VAL A 249 5.92 -5.75 0.38
N LEU A 250 5.31 -5.52 1.54
CA LEU A 250 5.98 -4.97 2.70
C LEU A 250 5.56 -5.73 3.96
N PRO A 251 6.45 -5.85 4.96
CA PRO A 251 6.13 -6.54 6.20
C PRO A 251 5.17 -5.72 7.07
N VAL A 252 4.05 -6.34 7.44
CA VAL A 252 2.97 -5.75 8.23
C VAL A 252 2.59 -6.70 9.36
N VAL A 253 2.38 -6.17 10.55
CA VAL A 253 1.89 -6.94 11.70
C VAL A 253 0.36 -7.10 11.62
N GLY A 254 -0.06 -8.36 11.54
CA GLY A 254 -1.46 -8.76 11.50
C GLY A 254 -2.20 -8.49 12.81
N ALA A 255 -3.53 -8.67 12.81
CA ALA A 255 -4.33 -8.54 14.03
C ALA A 255 -3.96 -9.61 15.09
N ASP A 256 -3.46 -10.75 14.63
CA ASP A 256 -2.94 -11.86 15.44
C ASP A 256 -1.51 -11.62 15.96
N GLY A 257 -0.91 -10.46 15.67
CA GLY A 257 0.45 -10.11 16.10
C GLY A 257 1.54 -10.73 15.26
N ARG A 258 1.20 -11.49 14.23
CA ARG A 258 2.19 -12.14 13.36
C ARG A 258 2.57 -11.23 12.21
N THR A 259 3.85 -11.19 11.88
CA THR A 259 4.34 -10.45 10.72
C THR A 259 4.02 -11.20 9.43
N ARG A 260 3.46 -10.51 8.45
CA ARG A 260 3.11 -11.06 7.13
C ARG A 260 3.55 -10.10 6.05
N PHE A 261 3.89 -10.62 4.88
CA PHE A 261 3.99 -9.78 3.69
C PHE A 261 2.59 -9.41 3.20
N ALA A 262 2.29 -8.11 3.23
CA ALA A 262 1.06 -7.55 2.67
C ALA A 262 1.39 -6.90 1.32
N ARG A 263 0.53 -7.08 0.31
CA ARG A 263 0.70 -6.45 -1.01
C ARG A 263 0.13 -5.04 -0.99
N SER A 264 0.98 -4.02 -1.11
CA SER A 264 0.55 -2.61 -1.14
C SER A 264 -0.56 -2.34 -2.17
N CYS A 265 -0.56 -3.00 -3.33
CA CYS A 265 -1.57 -2.73 -4.37
C CYS A 265 -3.01 -3.22 -4.06
N VAL A 266 -3.20 -4.21 -3.18
CA VAL A 266 -4.53 -4.83 -2.90
C VAL A 266 -4.88 -4.88 -1.42
N GLU A 267 -3.85 -4.93 -0.55
CA GLU A 267 -3.98 -4.87 0.90
C GLU A 267 -3.68 -3.47 1.45
N GLY A 268 -3.05 -2.61 0.64
CA GLY A 268 -2.85 -1.18 0.89
C GLY A 268 -3.40 -0.34 -0.27
N PRO A 269 -2.80 0.82 -0.61
CA PRO A 269 -1.51 1.33 -0.10
C PRO A 269 -1.64 1.95 1.29
N VAL A 270 -2.87 2.15 1.77
CA VAL A 270 -3.11 2.66 3.12
C VAL A 270 -2.98 1.53 4.15
N PHE A 271 -2.13 1.73 5.15
CA PHE A 271 -1.95 0.83 6.28
C PHE A 271 -2.01 1.59 7.61
N GLY A 272 -2.27 0.88 8.71
CA GLY A 272 -1.98 1.41 10.04
C GLY A 272 -0.47 1.59 10.22
N GLY A 273 -0.01 2.80 10.54
CA GLY A 273 1.41 3.13 10.65
C GLY A 273 2.12 2.38 11.78
N ASP A 274 1.37 2.01 12.82
CA ASP A 274 1.75 1.11 13.91
C ASP A 274 1.86 -0.36 13.51
N ARG A 275 1.39 -0.75 12.31
CA ARG A 275 1.49 -2.12 11.79
C ARG A 275 2.61 -2.30 10.79
N VAL A 276 2.97 -1.25 10.06
CA VAL A 276 4.05 -1.30 9.07
C VAL A 276 5.40 -1.44 9.76
N ARG A 277 6.19 -2.43 9.35
CA ARG A 277 7.56 -2.63 9.82
C ARG A 277 8.53 -1.91 8.90
N PHE A 278 8.55 -0.58 8.99
CA PHE A 278 9.33 0.29 8.11
C PHE A 278 10.81 -0.05 8.02
N ALA A 279 11.42 -0.54 9.11
CA ALA A 279 12.83 -0.91 9.15
C ALA A 279 13.14 -2.19 8.36
N ASP A 280 12.13 -3.02 8.10
CA ASP A 280 12.27 -4.31 7.42
C ASP A 280 11.76 -4.26 5.96
N VAL A 281 11.39 -3.09 5.46
CA VAL A 281 11.00 -2.92 4.06
C VAL A 281 12.20 -3.25 3.17
N GLY A 282 11.99 -4.10 2.17
CA GLY A 282 13.05 -4.61 1.30
C GLY A 282 13.92 -5.71 1.91
N THR A 283 13.58 -6.20 3.11
CA THR A 283 14.25 -7.34 3.75
C THR A 283 13.28 -8.50 3.97
N LEU A 284 13.80 -9.62 4.48
CA LEU A 284 13.01 -10.78 4.90
C LEU A 284 13.04 -10.86 6.43
N PRO A 285 12.01 -10.36 7.15
CA PRO A 285 11.97 -10.46 8.59
C PRO A 285 12.02 -11.93 9.03
N ALA A 286 12.82 -12.20 10.05
CA ALA A 286 13.03 -13.56 10.53
C ALA A 286 11.73 -14.18 11.09
N ASP A 287 10.83 -13.36 11.62
CA ASP A 287 9.54 -13.75 12.21
C ASP A 287 8.35 -13.67 11.23
N VAL A 288 8.58 -13.42 9.93
CA VAL A 288 7.49 -13.42 8.95
C VAL A 288 6.87 -14.81 8.84
N VAL A 289 5.55 -14.89 8.75
CA VAL A 289 4.85 -16.18 8.57
C VAL A 289 5.43 -16.94 7.38
N GLY A 290 5.91 -18.16 7.64
CA GLY A 290 6.55 -19.03 6.65
C GLY A 290 8.08 -19.02 6.71
N ALA A 291 8.72 -18.09 7.42
CA ALA A 291 10.19 -18.09 7.58
C ALA A 291 10.72 -19.30 8.36
N ASP A 292 9.93 -19.82 9.29
CA ASP A 292 10.15 -21.08 10.00
C ASP A 292 10.21 -22.28 9.05
N ALA A 293 9.26 -22.37 8.12
CA ALA A 293 9.25 -23.42 7.09
C ALA A 293 10.45 -23.32 6.12
N MET A 294 11.03 -22.13 5.96
CA MET A 294 12.20 -21.88 5.11
C MET A 294 13.53 -22.11 5.84
N GLY A 295 13.51 -22.52 7.12
CA GLY A 295 14.72 -22.73 7.92
C GLY A 295 15.50 -21.45 8.22
N LEU A 296 14.86 -20.28 8.11
CA LEU A 296 15.49 -18.96 8.34
C LEU A 296 15.47 -18.54 9.81
N MET A 297 14.68 -19.23 10.63
CA MET A 297 14.72 -19.11 12.08
C MET A 297 15.77 -20.06 12.65
N ALA A 298 16.65 -19.57 13.54
CA ALA A 298 17.29 -20.47 14.49
C ALA A 298 16.16 -21.15 15.28
N ALA A 299 16.15 -22.48 15.32
CA ALA A 299 15.13 -23.23 16.04
C ALA A 299 14.98 -22.65 17.45
N PRO A 300 13.76 -22.36 17.94
CA PRO A 300 13.58 -21.95 19.32
C PRO A 300 14.25 -23.01 20.19
N ALA A 301 15.07 -22.57 21.16
CA ALA A 301 15.69 -23.49 22.10
C ALA A 301 14.60 -24.39 22.66
N ALA A 302 14.78 -25.70 22.53
CA ALA A 302 13.81 -26.67 23.02
C ALA A 302 13.44 -26.30 24.46
N PRO A 303 12.14 -26.28 24.82
CA PRO A 303 11.77 -26.09 26.21
C PRO A 303 12.52 -27.14 27.05
N PRO A 304 13.01 -26.77 28.25
CA PRO A 304 13.72 -27.72 29.10
C PRO A 304 12.85 -28.97 29.23
N ALA A 305 13.44 -30.13 28.97
CA ALA A 305 12.73 -31.39 28.96
C ALA A 305 11.90 -31.49 30.25
N ALA A 306 10.58 -31.62 30.10
CA ALA A 306 9.70 -31.87 31.23
C ALA A 306 10.23 -33.11 31.96
N ALA A 307 10.38 -33.01 33.28
CA ALA A 307 10.75 -34.16 34.10
C ALA A 307 9.83 -35.35 33.76
N PRO A 308 10.36 -36.58 33.64
CA PRO A 308 9.59 -37.72 33.21
C PRO A 308 8.37 -37.88 34.13
N VAL A 309 7.18 -37.70 33.56
CA VAL A 309 5.92 -38.04 34.22
C VAL A 309 5.87 -39.57 34.30
N ALA A 310 5.72 -40.09 35.51
CA ALA A 310 5.62 -41.52 35.75
C ALA A 310 4.48 -42.12 34.89
N PRO A 311 4.69 -43.30 34.26
CA PRO A 311 3.66 -43.91 33.44
C PRO A 311 2.42 -44.24 34.28
N PRO A 312 1.20 -44.05 33.74
CA PRO A 312 -0.01 -44.47 34.41
C PRO A 312 -0.04 -46.01 34.54
N PRO A 313 -0.69 -46.55 35.59
CA PRO A 313 -0.83 -47.99 35.76
C PRO A 313 -1.65 -48.59 34.59
N PRO A 314 -1.37 -49.85 34.21
CA PRO A 314 -2.04 -50.50 33.09
C PRO A 314 -3.55 -50.65 33.38
N ALA A 315 -4.38 -50.18 32.44
CA ALA A 315 -5.81 -50.41 32.45
C ALA A 315 -6.11 -51.88 32.12
N ALA A 316 -7.11 -52.45 32.82
CA ALA A 316 -7.59 -53.80 32.60
C ALA A 316 -8.18 -53.97 31.19
N ALA A 317 -7.96 -55.14 30.59
CA ALA A 317 -8.42 -55.47 29.24
C ALA A 317 -9.96 -55.44 29.13
N ASP A 318 -10.44 -54.68 28.14
CA ASP A 318 -11.82 -54.72 27.65
C ASP A 318 -11.88 -55.72 26.47
N PRO A 319 -12.70 -56.79 26.51
CA PRO A 319 -12.71 -57.84 25.50
C PRO A 319 -13.57 -57.57 24.25
N ASP A 320 -14.16 -56.39 24.06
CA ASP A 320 -15.14 -56.15 22.97
C ASP A 320 -14.74 -55.03 21.97
N HIS A 321 -13.50 -55.05 21.45
CA HIS A 321 -13.13 -54.19 20.31
C HIS A 321 -12.51 -54.98 19.15
N ASP A 322 -13.36 -55.75 18.47
CA ASP A 322 -13.10 -56.24 17.12
C ASP A 322 -13.64 -55.24 16.08
N ASP A 323 -12.85 -55.09 15.00
CA ASP A 323 -13.25 -54.69 13.65
C ASP A 323 -13.16 -53.21 13.23
N VAL A 324 -11.93 -52.73 13.00
CA VAL A 324 -11.64 -51.73 11.95
C VAL A 324 -10.29 -52.05 11.28
N THR A 325 -10.23 -53.12 10.48
CA THR A 325 -9.04 -53.41 9.63
C THR A 325 -9.42 -53.99 8.27
N ALA A 326 -10.41 -53.39 7.61
CA ALA A 326 -10.72 -53.69 6.22
C ALA A 326 -10.88 -52.37 5.44
N TYR A 327 -9.81 -51.81 4.87
CA TYR A 327 -9.89 -50.91 3.69
C TYR A 327 -8.52 -50.53 3.06
N ILE A 328 -7.46 -51.31 3.22
CA ILE A 328 -6.21 -51.10 2.46
C ILE A 328 -5.88 -52.38 1.69
N GLY A 329 -6.47 -52.48 0.49
CA GLY A 329 -6.32 -53.62 -0.41
C GLY A 329 -6.54 -53.24 -1.87
N GLY A 330 -5.83 -52.20 -2.34
CA GLY A 330 -5.80 -51.82 -3.75
C GLY A 330 -4.36 -51.65 -4.24
N ALA A 331 -3.99 -52.39 -5.29
CA ALA A 331 -2.68 -52.29 -5.94
C ALA A 331 -2.51 -50.93 -6.66
N PRO A 332 -1.28 -50.37 -6.73
CA PRO A 332 -1.02 -49.11 -7.41
C PRO A 332 -1.25 -49.22 -8.93
N PRO A 333 -1.71 -48.15 -9.61
CA PRO A 333 -1.92 -48.16 -11.05
C PRO A 333 -0.59 -48.25 -11.81
N PRO A 334 -0.58 -48.85 -13.03
CA PRO A 334 0.63 -48.97 -13.84
C PRO A 334 1.13 -47.60 -14.35
N PRO A 335 2.44 -47.46 -14.61
CA PRO A 335 3.02 -46.22 -15.11
C PRO A 335 2.56 -45.90 -16.55
N PRO A 336 2.55 -44.62 -16.94
CA PRO A 336 2.14 -44.20 -18.28
C PRO A 336 3.12 -44.69 -19.38
N PRO A 337 2.64 -44.88 -20.62
CA PRO A 337 3.49 -45.31 -21.73
C PRO A 337 4.52 -44.24 -22.12
N PRO A 338 5.68 -44.65 -22.69
CA PRO A 338 6.69 -43.71 -23.16
C PRO A 338 6.17 -42.86 -24.34
N PRO A 339 6.71 -41.64 -24.53
CA PRO A 339 6.29 -40.73 -25.59
C PRO A 339 6.55 -41.34 -26.98
N ALA A 340 5.55 -41.25 -27.86
CA ALA A 340 5.68 -41.68 -29.25
C ALA A 340 6.64 -40.77 -30.03
N ASP A 341 7.53 -41.39 -30.81
CA ASP A 341 8.43 -40.75 -31.76
C ASP A 341 7.66 -39.78 -32.68
N ARG A 342 7.98 -38.49 -32.60
CA ARG A 342 7.57 -37.51 -33.61
C ARG A 342 8.68 -37.40 -34.66
N PRO A 343 8.40 -37.58 -35.95
CA PRO A 343 9.40 -37.33 -36.99
C PRO A 343 9.77 -35.84 -36.99
N GLY A 344 11.07 -35.57 -36.94
CA GLY A 344 11.64 -34.23 -36.94
C GLY A 344 11.29 -33.46 -38.21
N GLY A 345 10.65 -32.30 -38.03
CA GLY A 345 10.41 -31.32 -39.08
C GLY A 345 10.63 -29.93 -38.51
N THR A 346 11.80 -29.34 -38.79
CA THR A 346 12.11 -27.95 -38.50
C THR A 346 11.22 -27.06 -39.37
N GLN A 347 10.19 -26.43 -38.79
CA GLN A 347 9.48 -25.35 -39.45
C GLN A 347 10.07 -24.00 -39.03
N VAL A 348 10.87 -23.45 -39.93
CA VAL A 348 11.26 -22.04 -39.96
C VAL A 348 10.05 -21.25 -40.44
N ILE A 349 9.49 -20.39 -39.60
CA ILE A 349 8.45 -19.45 -40.01
C ILE A 349 9.15 -18.24 -40.64
N ARG A 350 9.16 -18.19 -41.97
CA ARG A 350 9.46 -16.98 -42.75
C ARG A 350 8.26 -16.04 -42.68
N LEU A 351 8.52 -14.80 -42.31
CA LEU A 351 7.62 -13.68 -42.60
C LEU A 351 8.13 -13.03 -43.90
N GLU A 352 7.31 -13.00 -44.93
CA GLU A 352 7.51 -12.23 -46.15
C GLU A 352 6.20 -11.47 -46.46
N PRO A 353 6.26 -10.38 -47.23
CA PRO A 353 6.96 -9.13 -46.98
C PRO A 353 6.00 -8.01 -46.53
#